data_AF-A0A269PVP2-F1
#
_entry.id   AF-A0A269PVP2-F1
#
_cell.length_a   1.000
_cell.length_b   1.000
_cell.length_c   1.000
_cell.angle_alpha   90.00
_cell.angle_beta   90.00
_cell.angle_gamma   90.00
#
_symmetry.space_group_name_H-M   'P 1'
#
loop_
_entity.id
_entity.type
_entity.pdbx_description
1 polymer ?
#
loop_
_entity_poly.entity_id
_entity_poly.type
_entity_poly.pdbx_seq_one_letter_code
_entity_poly.pdbx_strand_id
1 'polypeptide(L)'
;MSREDVLSRLKTDMQTACEIELATIPIYLFIYYSLKRSEDVTNGLQQTSESLFINNVAANIMSVAVEEMLHMSLSANIYYAMFGESPALYHHAPRI
;
A
#
# COMPACT_ATOMS: atom_id res chain seq x y z
N MET A 1 -17.19 -15.37 25.30
CA MET A 1 -17.04 -14.29 24.31
C MET A 1 -18.44 -13.84 23.92
N SER A 2 -18.78 -12.62 24.28
CA SER A 2 -20.08 -12.00 23.99
C SER A 2 -20.15 -11.48 22.56
N ARG A 3 -21.34 -11.15 22.05
CA ARG A 3 -21.51 -10.48 20.75
C ARG A 3 -20.75 -9.15 20.70
N GLU A 4 -20.75 -8.41 21.81
CA GLU A 4 -20.09 -7.12 21.92
C GLU A 4 -18.57 -7.29 21.83
N ASP A 5 -18.01 -8.31 22.46
CA ASP A 5 -16.58 -8.63 22.38
C ASP A 5 -16.18 -8.92 20.92
N VAL A 6 -16.99 -9.69 20.19
CA VAL A 6 -16.74 -10.03 18.79
C VAL A 6 -16.80 -8.80 17.89
N LEU A 7 -17.81 -7.94 18.07
CA LEU A 7 -17.95 -6.71 17.29
C LEU A 7 -16.80 -5.74 17.55
N SER A 8 -16.39 -5.60 18.82
CA SER A 8 -15.24 -4.76 19.16
C SER A 8 -13.96 -5.29 18.54
N ARG A 9 -13.72 -6.60 18.60
CA ARG A 9 -12.55 -7.22 17.98
C ARG A 9 -12.56 -7.05 16.47
N LEU A 10 -13.70 -7.27 15.82
CA LEU A 10 -13.84 -7.11 14.38
C LEU A 10 -13.53 -5.68 13.92
N LYS A 11 -13.97 -4.67 14.70
CA LYS A 11 -13.63 -3.27 14.44
C LYS A 11 -12.13 -3.02 14.53
N THR A 12 -11.47 -3.56 15.56
CA THR A 12 -10.01 -3.49 15.70
C THR A 12 -9.30 -4.19 14.54
N ASP A 13 -9.71 -5.41 14.18
CA ASP A 13 -9.09 -6.18 13.11
C ASP A 13 -9.22 -5.46 11.75
N MET A 14 -10.37 -4.83 11.46
CA MET A 14 -10.58 -4.02 10.26
C MET A 14 -9.76 -2.72 10.25
N GLN A 15 -9.60 -2.07 11.40
CA GLN A 15 -8.72 -0.92 11.55
C GLN A 15 -7.26 -1.32 11.28
N THR A 16 -6.81 -2.42 11.87
CA THR A 16 -5.46 -2.97 11.66
C THR A 16 -5.23 -3.35 10.19
N ALA A 17 -6.23 -3.91 9.50
CA ALA A 17 -6.12 -4.20 8.07
C ALA A 17 -5.82 -2.92 7.27
N CYS A 18 -6.56 -1.83 7.51
CA CYS A 18 -6.30 -0.55 6.84
C CYS A 18 -4.89 0.00 7.15
N GLU A 19 -4.43 -0.13 8.39
CA GLU A 19 -3.09 0.31 8.82
C GLU A 19 -1.97 -0.49 8.16
N ILE A 20 -2.15 -1.80 7.96
CA ILE A 20 -1.18 -2.65 7.28
C ILE A 20 -1.02 -2.22 5.82
N GLU A 21 -2.12 -2.10 5.08
CA GLU A 21 -2.09 -1.67 3.66
C GLU A 21 -1.50 -0.26 3.53
N LEU A 22 -1.78 0.64 4.48
CA LEU A 22 -1.17 1.97 4.48
C LEU A 22 0.35 1.92 4.77
N ALA A 23 0.80 1.02 5.65
CA ALA A 23 2.21 0.90 6.01
C ALA A 23 3.07 0.28 4.89
N THR A 24 2.50 -0.54 4.01
CA THR A 24 3.21 -1.17 2.90
C THR A 24 3.42 -0.22 1.72
N ILE A 25 2.49 0.72 1.47
CA ILE A 25 2.57 1.68 0.35
C ILE A 25 3.91 2.46 0.36
N PRO A 26 4.34 3.13 1.46
CA PRO A 26 5.61 3.84 1.49
C PRO A 26 6.82 2.93 1.24
N ILE A 27 6.77 1.67 1.67
CA ILE A 27 7.87 0.72 1.49
C ILE A 27 8.03 0.38 0.00
N TYR A 28 6.94 0.01 -0.67
CA TYR A 28 6.97 -0.29 -2.11
C TYR A 28 7.37 0.94 -2.94
N LEU A 29 6.83 2.12 -2.61
CA LEU A 29 7.20 3.36 -3.29
C LEU A 29 8.67 3.73 -3.05
N PHE A 30 9.18 3.58 -1.82
CA PHE A 30 10.58 3.83 -1.51
C PHE A 30 11.50 2.94 -2.35
N ILE A 31 11.19 1.65 -2.46
CA ILE A 31 11.97 0.72 -3.29
C ILE A 31 11.89 1.15 -4.75
N TYR A 32 10.68 1.41 -5.27
CA TYR A 32 10.47 1.83 -6.66
C TYR A 32 11.29 3.07 -7.04
N TYR A 33 11.24 4.12 -6.21
CA TYR A 33 11.96 5.37 -6.46
C TYR A 33 13.47 5.26 -6.21
N SER A 34 13.92 4.22 -5.51
CA SER A 34 15.35 3.94 -5.33
C SER A 34 15.97 3.23 -6.54
N LEU A 35 15.17 2.70 -7.47
CA LEU A 35 15.67 2.02 -8.67
C LEU A 35 16.19 3.02 -9.70
N LYS A 36 17.43 2.83 -10.16
CA LYS A 36 18.02 3.58 -11.26
C LYS A 36 17.55 3.03 -12.61
N ARG A 37 16.46 3.60 -13.13
CA ARG A 37 15.94 3.23 -14.46
C ARG A 37 16.84 3.83 -15.55
N SER A 38 17.14 3.06 -16.58
CA SER A 38 17.90 3.57 -17.73
C SER A 38 16.94 4.26 -18.70
N GLU A 39 17.35 5.42 -19.22
CA GLU A 39 16.62 6.21 -20.23
C GLU A 39 16.92 5.72 -21.66
N ASP A 40 17.51 4.53 -21.82
CA ASP A 40 17.99 4.06 -23.11
C ASP A 40 16.85 3.98 -24.14
N VAL A 41 15.63 3.63 -23.69
CA VAL A 41 14.42 3.56 -24.54
C VAL A 41 14.05 4.94 -25.12
N THR A 42 14.10 5.98 -24.29
CA THR A 42 13.74 7.35 -24.70
C THR A 42 14.79 7.97 -25.60
N ASN A 43 16.03 7.51 -25.51
CA ASN A 43 17.17 8.03 -26.28
C ASN A 43 17.48 7.20 -27.54
N GLY A 44 16.66 6.20 -27.87
CA GLY A 44 16.88 5.32 -29.03
C GLY A 44 18.14 4.45 -28.91
N LEU A 45 18.65 4.28 -27.69
CA LEU A 45 19.80 3.44 -27.37
C LEU A 45 19.35 1.98 -27.22
N GLN A 46 20.23 1.04 -27.58
CA GLN A 46 19.96 -0.38 -27.37
C GLN A 46 19.84 -0.65 -25.87
N GLN A 47 18.72 -1.25 -25.45
CA GLN A 47 18.55 -1.67 -24.07
C GLN A 47 19.52 -2.79 -23.73
N THR A 48 20.21 -2.65 -22.61
CA THR A 48 20.99 -3.73 -22.02
C THR A 48 20.08 -4.72 -21.30
N SER A 49 20.54 -5.95 -21.10
CA SER A 49 19.80 -6.94 -20.29
C SER A 49 19.56 -6.45 -18.86
N GLU A 50 20.47 -5.62 -18.32
CA GLU A 50 20.34 -5.00 -17.00
C GLU A 50 19.22 -3.95 -16.97
N SER A 51 19.14 -3.06 -17.98
CA SER A 51 18.08 -2.05 -18.02
C SER A 51 16.70 -2.67 -18.21
N LEU A 52 16.58 -3.74 -19.01
CA LEU A 52 15.35 -4.53 -19.11
C LEU A 52 14.96 -5.15 -17.77
N PHE A 53 15.91 -5.75 -17.05
CA PHE A 53 15.65 -6.35 -15.75
C PHE A 53 15.16 -5.30 -14.73
N ILE A 54 15.87 -4.18 -14.60
CA ILE A 54 15.50 -3.11 -13.66
C ILE A 54 14.12 -2.54 -14.00
N ASN A 55 13.82 -2.32 -15.28
CA ASN A 55 12.52 -1.81 -15.71
C ASN A 55 11.39 -2.79 -15.38
N ASN A 56 11.59 -4.11 -15.57
CA ASN A 56 10.62 -5.13 -15.20
C ASN A 56 10.40 -5.18 -13.68
N VAL A 57 11.47 -5.11 -12.88
CA VAL A 57 11.36 -5.05 -11.42
C VAL A 57 10.61 -3.80 -10.99
N ALA A 58 10.92 -2.63 -11.55
CA ALA A 58 10.23 -1.38 -11.26
C ALA A 58 8.74 -1.45 -11.61
N ALA A 59 8.39 -2.01 -12.77
CA ALA A 59 7.00 -2.19 -13.18
C ALA A 59 6.23 -3.08 -12.20
N ASN A 60 6.83 -4.20 -11.77
CA ASN A 60 6.21 -5.11 -10.81
C ASN A 60 5.99 -4.44 -9.44
N ILE A 61 6.99 -3.73 -8.93
CA ILE A 61 6.88 -3.03 -7.63
C ILE A 61 5.80 -1.94 -7.69
N MET A 62 5.73 -1.19 -8.78
CA MET A 62 4.68 -0.18 -8.96
C MET A 62 3.29 -0.81 -9.04
N SER A 63 3.14 -1.96 -9.72
CA SER A 63 1.87 -2.69 -9.75
C SER A 63 1.39 -3.01 -8.34
N VAL A 64 2.28 -3.60 -7.52
CA VAL A 64 1.95 -3.94 -6.14
C VAL A 64 1.63 -2.69 -5.32
N ALA A 65 2.40 -1.60 -5.44
CA ALA A 65 2.10 -0.36 -4.73
C ALA A 65 0.68 0.17 -5.02
N VAL A 66 0.22 0.07 -6.27
CA VAL A 66 -1.14 0.45 -6.67
C VAL A 66 -2.19 -0.53 -6.12
N GLU A 67 -1.88 -1.83 -6.08
CA GLU A 67 -2.75 -2.85 -5.48
C GLU A 67 -2.95 -2.61 -3.98
N GLU A 68 -1.90 -2.29 -3.22
CA GLU A 68 -1.99 -1.95 -1.79
C GLU A 68 -2.83 -0.68 -1.56
N MET A 69 -2.73 0.33 -2.45
CA MET A 69 -3.60 1.51 -2.40
C MET A 69 -5.07 1.15 -2.63
N LEU A 70 -5.34 0.22 -3.55
CA LEU A 70 -6.69 -0.29 -3.81
C LEU A 70 -7.19 -1.11 -2.61
N HIS A 71 -6.37 -1.97 -2.03
CA HIS A 71 -6.72 -2.77 -0.84
C HIS A 71 -7.05 -1.89 0.35
N MET A 72 -6.26 -0.85 0.61
CA MET A 72 -6.56 0.14 1.66
C MET A 72 -7.92 0.81 1.42
N SER A 73 -8.18 1.25 0.18
CA SER A 73 -9.46 1.87 -0.20
C SER A 73 -10.66 0.93 0.00
N LEU A 74 -10.54 -0.33 -0.43
CA LEU A 74 -11.59 -1.33 -0.26
C LEU A 74 -11.81 -1.69 1.21
N SER A 75 -10.73 -1.83 1.99
CA SER A 75 -10.80 -2.09 3.43
C SER A 75 -11.48 -0.94 4.17
N ALA A 76 -11.19 0.30 3.81
CA ALA A 76 -11.84 1.48 4.36
C ALA A 76 -13.34 1.54 4.01
N ASN A 77 -13.71 1.16 2.78
CA ASN A 77 -15.12 1.07 2.37
C ASN A 77 -15.89 0.03 3.19
N ILE A 78 -15.29 -1.14 3.43
CA ILE A 78 -15.88 -2.19 4.28
C ILE A 78 -16.01 -1.69 5.73
N TYR A 79 -14.95 -1.09 6.28
CA TYR A 79 -14.97 -0.50 7.63
C TYR A 79 -16.12 0.51 7.77
N TYR A 80 -16.25 1.44 6.83
CA TYR A 80 -17.31 2.44 6.84
C TYR A 80 -18.70 1.81 6.74
N ALA A 81 -18.89 0.85 5.83
CA ALA A 81 -20.17 0.16 5.66
C ALA A 81 -20.62 -0.58 6.93
N MET A 82 -19.67 -1.05 7.75
CA MET A 82 -19.94 -1.80 8.97
C MET A 82 -20.15 -0.91 10.20
N PHE A 83 -19.39 0.19 10.31
CA PHE A 83 -19.33 0.99 11.54
C PHE A 83 -19.84 2.42 11.40
N GLY A 84 -20.13 2.88 10.17
CA GLY A 84 -20.69 4.21 9.89
C GLY A 84 -19.71 5.37 10.05
N GLU A 85 -18.41 5.08 10.22
CA GLU A 85 -17.34 6.07 10.37
C GLU A 85 -16.11 5.65 9.56
N SER A 86 -15.23 6.59 9.23
CA SER A 86 -14.00 6.28 8.48
C SER A 86 -12.93 5.66 9.41
N PRO A 87 -12.06 4.76 8.90
CA PRO A 87 -10.92 4.29 9.67
C PRO A 87 -9.96 5.44 9.97
N ALA A 88 -9.26 5.37 11.10
CA ALA A 88 -8.21 6.33 11.42
C ALA A 88 -6.97 6.03 10.58
N LEU A 89 -6.42 7.03 9.88
CA LEU A 89 -5.23 6.85 9.03
C LEU A 89 -4.00 7.59 9.54
N TYR A 90 -4.18 8.56 10.44
CA TYR A 90 -3.15 9.46 10.92
C TYR A 90 -3.46 9.87 12.37
N HIS A 91 -2.52 10.58 13.01
CA HIS A 91 -2.58 10.98 14.43
C HIS A 91 -2.45 9.86 15.47
N HIS A 92 -1.81 8.74 15.13
CA HIS A 92 -1.38 7.73 16.11
C HIS A 92 -0.06 8.09 16.84
N ALA A 93 0.55 9.24 16.52
CA ALA A 93 1.73 9.70 17.22
C ALA A 93 1.41 10.01 18.71
N PRO A 94 2.33 9.73 19.64
CA PRO A 94 2.17 10.15 21.03
C PRO A 94 1.90 11.65 21.11
N ARG A 95 0.99 12.07 21.98
CA ARG A 95 0.81 13.50 22.29
C ARG A 95 2.08 13.97 22.99
N ILE A 96 2.82 14.88 22.35
CA ILE A 96 3.94 15.63 22.92
C ILE A 96 3.42 16.58 24.00
#